data_AF-A0A6A5KET2-F1
#
_entry.id   AF-A0A6A5KET2-F1
#
_cell.length_a   1.000
_cell.length_b   1.000
_cell.length_c   1.000
_cell.angle_alpha   90.00
_cell.angle_beta   90.00
_cell.angle_gamma   90.00
#
_symmetry.space_group_name_H-M   'P 1'
#
loop_
_entity.id
_entity.type
_entity.pdbx_description
1 polymer ?
#
loop_
_entity_poly.entity_id
_entity_poly.type
_entity_poly.pdbx_seq_one_letter_code
_entity_poly.pdbx_strand_id
1 'polypeptide(L)'
;MPPKPSTARAAPKDQRSAKPQSSSPTKNAYLLAYNALSAALWAGVLYQTVTIGSHEVSNARKAGVIYGGGGDVLTAMQRGLASGKVYDGLEGYTRIVQSLAGLEVAHSVIGIVRAPLLTTLMQVASRFLLVHLIASPWAFPASTRHNPAYATMLLAWSVTEVIRYSYFVFSLSGMGVSKLWTWLRYNTFLVLYPLGIASESWLVYSAIPLAKQRNESFALALWTILAVYVPGSYILFSHMLAQRRKISRASKRS
;
A
#
# COMPACT_ATOMS: atom_id res chain seq x y z
N MET A 1 16.33 -58.25 10.95
CA MET A 1 15.17 -57.37 10.72
C MET A 1 15.59 -56.24 9.78
N PRO A 2 14.93 -56.07 8.63
CA PRO A 2 15.22 -54.97 7.71
C PRO A 2 14.70 -53.63 8.28
N PRO A 3 15.31 -52.49 7.93
CA PRO A 3 14.76 -51.18 8.27
C PRO A 3 13.47 -50.90 7.49
N LYS A 4 12.44 -50.39 8.18
CA LYS A 4 11.11 -50.05 7.62
C LYS A 4 11.19 -48.99 6.51
N PRO A 5 10.35 -49.06 5.46
CA PRO A 5 10.28 -48.04 4.43
C PRO A 5 9.48 -46.79 4.87
N SER A 6 10.04 -45.63 4.51
CA SER A 6 9.44 -44.31 4.22
C SER A 6 8.02 -44.00 4.73
N THR A 7 7.90 -42.96 5.55
CA THR A 7 6.81 -41.98 5.41
C THR A 7 7.39 -40.67 4.91
N ALA A 8 7.52 -40.55 3.59
CA ALA A 8 7.68 -39.26 2.93
C ALA A 8 6.51 -38.36 3.36
N ARG A 9 6.81 -37.42 4.25
CA ARG A 9 5.85 -36.39 4.66
C ARG A 9 5.50 -35.60 3.42
N ALA A 10 4.26 -35.74 2.96
CA ALA A 10 3.74 -35.03 1.80
C ALA A 10 4.07 -33.54 1.92
N ALA A 11 4.81 -33.03 0.95
CA ALA A 11 5.12 -31.61 0.85
C ALA A 11 3.78 -30.82 0.82
N PRO A 12 3.65 -29.73 1.59
CA PRO A 12 2.57 -28.78 1.38
C PRO A 12 2.66 -28.33 -0.08
N LYS A 13 1.51 -28.18 -0.77
CA LYS A 13 1.42 -27.66 -2.14
C LYS A 13 1.98 -26.23 -2.19
N ASP A 14 3.31 -26.14 -2.25
CA ASP A 14 4.05 -24.94 -2.57
C ASP A 14 3.57 -24.51 -3.96
N GLN A 15 3.33 -23.20 -4.11
CA GLN A 15 2.97 -22.57 -5.37
C GLN A 15 3.89 -23.10 -6.47
N ARG A 16 3.28 -23.96 -7.30
CA ARG A 16 3.91 -24.69 -8.40
C ARG A 16 4.81 -23.74 -9.19
N SER A 17 6.00 -24.26 -9.52
CA SER A 17 6.73 -23.91 -10.73
C SER A 17 5.73 -23.57 -11.85
N ALA A 18 5.59 -22.28 -12.13
CA ALA A 18 4.82 -21.83 -13.26
C ALA A 18 5.60 -22.25 -14.50
N LYS A 19 5.24 -23.39 -15.10
CA LYS A 19 5.43 -23.54 -16.54
C LYS A 19 4.86 -22.26 -17.17
N PRO A 20 5.62 -21.53 -18.00
CA PRO A 20 5.12 -20.33 -18.65
C PRO A 20 3.90 -20.76 -19.46
N GLN A 21 2.72 -20.32 -19.04
CA GLN A 21 1.59 -20.32 -19.95
C GLN A 21 2.02 -19.38 -21.08
N SER A 22 1.93 -19.82 -22.33
CA SER A 22 2.08 -18.94 -23.49
C SER A 22 0.98 -17.88 -23.40
N SER A 23 1.25 -16.80 -22.67
CA SER A 23 0.39 -15.65 -22.59
C SER A 23 0.32 -15.04 -23.97
N SER A 24 -0.89 -14.90 -24.52
CA SER A 24 -1.10 -14.25 -25.82
C SER A 24 -0.38 -12.88 -25.84
N PRO A 25 0.33 -12.52 -26.91
CA PRO A 25 1.02 -11.22 -27.03
C PRO A 25 0.13 -10.03 -26.67
N THR A 26 -1.15 -10.09 -27.03
CA THR A 26 -2.15 -9.05 -26.72
C THR A 26 -2.40 -8.89 -25.22
N LYS A 27 -2.46 -10.01 -24.49
CA LYS A 27 -2.62 -10.02 -23.03
C LYS A 27 -1.41 -9.41 -22.33
N ASN A 28 -0.20 -9.72 -22.81
CA ASN A 28 1.02 -9.14 -22.26
C ASN A 28 1.13 -7.65 -22.54
N ALA A 29 0.80 -7.21 -23.77
CA ALA A 29 0.77 -5.80 -24.13
C ALA A 29 -0.22 -5.00 -23.27
N TYR A 30 -1.43 -5.55 -23.07
CA TYR A 30 -2.44 -4.94 -22.19
C TYR A 30 -1.94 -4.81 -20.74
N LEU A 31 -1.42 -5.90 -20.17
CA LEU A 31 -0.92 -5.88 -18.79
C LEU A 31 0.29 -4.93 -18.65
N LEU A 32 1.17 -4.88 -19.65
CA LEU A 32 2.28 -3.95 -19.67
C LEU A 32 1.78 -2.50 -19.64
N ALA A 33 0.82 -2.15 -20.50
CA ALA A 33 0.23 -0.82 -20.55
C ALA A 33 -0.49 -0.46 -19.23
N TYR A 34 -1.28 -1.37 -18.67
CA TYR A 34 -1.96 -1.19 -17.39
C TYR A 34 -0.98 -0.91 -16.24
N ASN A 35 0.08 -1.72 -16.13
CA ASN A 35 1.08 -1.54 -15.08
C ASN A 35 1.90 -0.26 -15.28
N ALA A 36 2.25 0.08 -16.53
CA ALA A 36 2.99 1.32 -16.82
C ALA A 36 2.16 2.57 -16.50
N LEU A 37 0.89 2.58 -16.90
CA LEU A 37 -0.04 3.66 -16.55
C LEU A 37 -0.22 3.78 -15.04
N SER A 38 -0.42 2.65 -14.36
CA SER A 38 -0.57 2.64 -12.90
C SER A 38 0.69 3.14 -12.18
N ALA A 39 1.88 2.74 -12.65
CA ALA A 39 3.14 3.25 -12.13
C ALA A 39 3.25 4.78 -12.30
N ALA A 40 2.89 5.31 -13.46
CA ALA A 40 2.93 6.75 -13.74
C ALA A 40 1.94 7.53 -12.86
N LEU A 41 0.72 7.01 -12.68
CA LEU A 41 -0.29 7.63 -11.82
C LEU A 41 0.16 7.68 -10.36
N TRP A 42 0.69 6.57 -9.83
CA TRP A 42 1.22 6.55 -8.46
C TRP A 42 2.50 7.38 -8.30
N ALA A 43 3.32 7.50 -9.33
CA ALA A 43 4.45 8.43 -9.33
C ALA A 43 3.96 9.89 -9.25
N GLY A 44 2.84 10.23 -9.90
CA GLY A 44 2.17 11.51 -9.74
C GLY A 44 1.73 11.77 -8.30
N VAL A 45 1.09 10.79 -7.66
CA VAL A 45 0.70 10.87 -6.24
C VAL A 45 1.93 11.09 -5.36
N LEU A 46 3.00 10.32 -5.58
CA LEU A 46 4.25 10.43 -4.81
C LEU A 46 4.86 11.83 -4.97
N TYR A 47 5.03 12.28 -6.21
CA TYR A 47 5.64 13.57 -6.53
C TYR A 47 4.90 14.72 -5.85
N GLN A 48 3.58 14.75 -5.96
CA GLN A 48 2.78 15.81 -5.32
C GLN A 48 2.78 15.68 -3.80
N THR A 49 2.73 14.47 -3.23
CA THR A 49 2.77 14.26 -1.78
C THR A 49 4.08 14.79 -1.19
N VAL A 50 5.21 14.49 -1.83
CA VAL A 50 6.53 14.97 -1.39
C VAL A 50 6.67 16.47 -1.61
N THR A 51 6.24 16.99 -2.75
CA THR A 51 6.38 18.42 -3.08
C THR A 51 5.55 19.29 -2.14
N ILE A 52 4.25 18.98 -2.00
CA ILE A 52 3.35 19.72 -1.09
C ILE A 52 3.79 19.50 0.36
N GLY A 53 4.01 18.25 0.77
CA GLY A 53 4.40 17.94 2.14
C GLY A 53 5.71 18.63 2.56
N SER A 54 6.76 18.57 1.73
CA SER A 54 8.04 19.22 2.04
C SER A 54 7.94 20.75 2.10
N HIS A 55 7.16 21.35 1.21
CA HIS A 55 6.88 22.78 1.22
C HIS A 55 6.20 23.21 2.52
N GLU A 56 5.16 22.50 2.94
CA GLU A 56 4.41 22.82 4.15
C GLU A 56 5.22 22.58 5.44
N VAL A 57 6.05 21.52 5.48
CA VAL A 57 6.99 21.28 6.59
C VAL A 57 8.06 22.38 6.66
N SER A 58 8.59 22.83 5.52
CA SER A 58 9.54 23.92 5.45
C SER A 58 8.93 25.23 5.96
N ASN A 59 7.68 25.52 5.56
CA ASN A 59 6.95 26.71 6.00
C ASN A 59 6.66 26.66 7.50
N ALA A 60 6.20 25.52 8.02
CA ALA A 60 5.97 25.33 9.45
C ALA A 60 7.26 25.48 10.27
N ARG A 61 8.40 25.00 9.76
CA ARG A 61 9.70 25.16 10.39
C ARG A 61 10.14 26.63 10.43
N LYS A 62 10.03 27.35 9.32
CA LYS A 62 10.35 28.80 9.26
C LYS A 62 9.49 29.59 10.24
N ALA A 63 8.18 29.33 10.28
CA ALA A 63 7.28 29.97 11.23
C ALA A 63 7.66 29.66 12.69
N GLY A 64 7.98 28.40 13.02
CA GLY A 64 8.41 28.01 14.36
C GLY A 64 9.69 28.71 14.82
N VAL A 65 10.64 28.95 13.91
CA VAL A 65 11.88 29.70 14.17
C VAL A 65 11.59 31.20 14.38
N ILE A 66 10.68 31.78 13.59
CA ILE A 66 10.38 33.23 13.66
C ILE A 66 9.57 33.60 14.90
N TYR A 67 8.56 32.81 15.25
CA TYR A 67 7.59 33.15 16.30
C TYR A 67 7.89 32.50 17.66
N GLY A 68 9.08 31.95 17.86
CA GLY A 68 9.49 31.35 19.15
C GLY A 68 8.75 30.06 19.53
N GLY A 69 8.02 29.43 18.59
CA GLY A 69 7.10 28.32 18.83
C GLY A 69 7.71 26.91 18.73
N GLY A 70 9.01 26.79 18.96
CA GLY A 70 9.78 25.54 18.87
C GLY A 70 10.30 25.26 17.45
N GLY A 71 11.61 25.41 17.25
CA GLY A 71 12.32 25.03 16.02
C GLY A 71 12.57 23.53 15.86
N ASP A 72 11.87 22.71 16.66
CA ASP A 72 11.99 21.26 16.62
C ASP A 72 11.45 20.68 15.30
N VAL A 73 12.23 19.78 14.71
CA VAL A 73 11.96 19.20 13.39
C VAL A 73 10.69 18.36 13.43
N LEU A 74 10.45 17.60 14.51
CA LEU A 74 9.28 16.73 14.62
C LEU A 74 7.99 17.56 14.71
N THR A 75 8.01 18.63 15.49
CA THR A 75 6.88 19.56 15.60
C THR A 75 6.57 20.23 14.25
N ALA A 76 7.60 20.67 13.53
CA ALA A 76 7.43 21.24 12.19
C ALA A 76 6.90 20.21 11.17
N MET A 77 7.38 18.96 11.23
CA MET A 77 6.87 17.86 10.42
C MET A 77 5.39 17.59 10.70
N GLN A 78 5.00 17.49 11.97
CA GLN A 78 3.62 17.26 12.36
C GLN A 78 2.71 18.40 11.89
N ARG A 79 3.08 19.66 12.12
CA ARG A 79 2.31 20.83 11.69
C ARG A 79 2.21 20.95 10.17
N GLY A 80 3.31 20.74 9.46
CA GLY A 80 3.35 20.81 7.99
C GLY A 80 2.50 19.72 7.34
N LEU A 81 2.63 18.48 7.80
CA LEU A 81 1.81 17.37 7.26
C LEU A 81 0.33 17.47 7.66
N ALA A 82 0.02 18.17 8.76
CA ALA A 82 -1.34 18.47 9.21
C ALA A 82 -1.96 19.74 8.57
N SER A 83 -1.26 20.42 7.64
CA SER A 83 -1.72 21.71 7.11
C SER A 83 -3.01 21.62 6.28
N GLY A 84 -3.39 20.43 5.84
CA GLY A 84 -4.55 20.20 4.96
C GLY A 84 -4.22 20.29 3.48
N LYS A 85 -3.09 20.90 3.09
CA LYS A 85 -2.75 21.10 1.67
C LYS A 85 -2.53 19.80 0.90
N VAL A 86 -1.94 18.79 1.54
CA VAL A 86 -1.78 17.47 0.92
C VAL A 86 -3.15 16.86 0.63
N TYR A 87 -4.07 16.90 1.59
CA TYR A 87 -5.43 16.41 1.38
C TYR A 87 -6.15 17.18 0.26
N ASP A 88 -6.10 18.51 0.31
CA ASP A 88 -6.78 19.39 -0.64
C ASP A 88 -6.35 19.18 -2.08
N GLY A 89 -5.04 18.95 -2.30
CA GLY A 89 -4.50 18.72 -3.62
C GLY A 89 -4.67 17.28 -4.12
N LEU A 90 -4.70 16.29 -3.22
CA LEU A 90 -4.53 14.88 -3.60
C LEU A 90 -5.71 13.96 -3.35
N GLU A 91 -6.73 14.33 -2.57
CA GLU A 91 -7.88 13.46 -2.31
C GLU A 91 -8.51 12.94 -3.59
N GLY A 92 -8.98 13.84 -4.45
CA GLY A 92 -9.72 13.45 -5.65
C GLY A 92 -8.86 12.64 -6.61
N TYR A 93 -7.61 13.07 -6.81
CA TYR A 93 -6.65 12.37 -7.66
C TYR A 93 -6.35 10.97 -7.13
N THR A 94 -6.01 10.84 -5.85
CA THR A 94 -5.70 9.54 -5.23
C THR A 94 -6.91 8.62 -5.25
N ARG A 95 -8.11 9.13 -4.99
CA ARG A 95 -9.35 8.33 -5.02
C ARG A 95 -9.60 7.74 -6.40
N ILE A 96 -9.37 8.51 -7.48
CA ILE A 96 -9.47 8.01 -8.86
C ILE A 96 -8.40 6.95 -9.12
N VAL A 97 -7.13 7.25 -8.83
CA VAL A 97 -6.01 6.32 -9.04
C VAL A 97 -6.21 5.01 -8.29
N GLN A 98 -6.63 5.09 -7.02
CA GLN A 98 -6.90 3.91 -6.21
C GLN A 98 -8.11 3.12 -6.75
N SER A 99 -9.15 3.77 -7.26
CA SER A 99 -10.32 3.10 -7.83
C SER A 99 -9.98 2.21 -9.03
N LEU A 100 -8.95 2.57 -9.81
CA LEU A 100 -8.46 1.74 -10.91
C LEU A 100 -7.93 0.37 -10.44
N ALA A 101 -7.53 0.24 -9.17
CA ALA A 101 -7.12 -1.05 -8.60
C ALA A 101 -8.27 -2.08 -8.55
N GLY A 102 -9.53 -1.65 -8.73
CA GLY A 102 -10.66 -2.56 -8.97
C GLY A 102 -10.45 -3.45 -10.21
N LEU A 103 -9.69 -2.99 -11.20
CA LEU A 103 -9.30 -3.80 -12.36
C LEU A 103 -8.43 -4.99 -11.96
N GLU A 104 -7.64 -4.92 -10.89
CA GLU A 104 -6.84 -6.07 -10.42
C GLU A 104 -7.71 -7.20 -9.89
N VAL A 105 -8.80 -6.85 -9.22
CA VAL A 105 -9.82 -7.80 -8.78
C VAL A 105 -10.46 -8.44 -10.01
N ALA A 106 -10.86 -7.62 -11.00
CA ALA A 106 -11.43 -8.12 -12.25
C ALA A 106 -10.45 -9.04 -13.01
N HIS A 107 -9.17 -8.69 -13.11
CA HIS A 107 -8.15 -9.52 -13.73
C HIS A 107 -7.96 -10.86 -13.00
N SER A 108 -8.09 -10.86 -11.68
CA SER A 108 -8.01 -12.07 -10.85
C SER A 108 -9.25 -12.96 -11.05
N VAL A 109 -10.45 -12.38 -11.10
CA VAL A 109 -11.73 -13.10 -11.34
C VAL A 109 -11.76 -13.73 -12.73
N ILE A 110 -11.36 -12.98 -13.76
CA ILE A 110 -11.38 -13.43 -15.16
C ILE A 110 -10.20 -14.39 -15.47
N GLY A 111 -9.21 -14.50 -14.56
CA GLY A 111 -8.03 -15.35 -14.77
C GLY A 111 -7.00 -14.75 -15.75
N ILE A 112 -7.05 -13.43 -15.96
CA ILE A 112 -6.01 -12.70 -16.70
C ILE A 112 -4.69 -12.79 -15.91
N VAL A 113 -4.72 -12.70 -14.59
CA VAL A 113 -3.53 -12.87 -13.75
C VAL A 113 -3.70 -14.03 -12.77
N ARG A 114 -2.61 -14.76 -12.49
CA ARG A 114 -2.60 -15.82 -11.48
C ARG A 114 -2.38 -15.23 -10.07
N ALA A 115 -3.30 -14.38 -9.64
CA ALA A 115 -3.30 -13.83 -8.29
C ALA A 115 -4.39 -14.52 -7.44
N PRO A 116 -4.14 -14.83 -6.16
CA PRO A 116 -5.18 -15.40 -5.30
C PRO A 116 -6.29 -14.35 -5.06
N LEU A 117 -7.49 -14.63 -5.57
CA LEU A 117 -8.62 -13.68 -5.59
C LEU A 117 -8.90 -13.04 -4.22
N LEU A 118 -9.00 -13.85 -3.17
CA LEU A 118 -9.31 -13.34 -1.83
C LEU A 118 -8.25 -12.36 -1.32
N THR A 119 -6.97 -12.63 -1.60
CA THR A 119 -5.88 -11.72 -1.19
C THR A 119 -5.91 -10.41 -1.98
N THR A 120 -6.18 -10.47 -3.29
CA THR A 120 -6.34 -9.26 -4.12
C THR A 120 -7.53 -8.44 -3.65
N LEU A 121 -8.66 -9.10 -3.37
CA LEU A 121 -9.88 -8.45 -2.90
C LEU A 121 -9.65 -7.75 -1.57
N MET A 122 -9.05 -8.42 -0.58
CA MET A 122 -8.77 -7.82 0.73
C MET A 122 -7.87 -6.58 0.62
N GLN A 123 -6.84 -6.63 -0.23
CA GLN A 123 -5.92 -5.51 -0.44
C GLN A 123 -6.61 -4.31 -1.08
N VAL A 124 -7.49 -4.54 -2.07
CA VAL A 124 -8.22 -3.46 -2.75
C VAL A 124 -9.32 -2.91 -1.85
N ALA A 125 -10.06 -3.78 -1.15
CA ALA A 125 -11.13 -3.40 -0.24
C ALA A 125 -10.63 -2.56 0.94
N SER A 126 -9.48 -2.91 1.54
CA SER A 126 -8.92 -2.12 2.64
C SER A 126 -8.59 -0.70 2.20
N ARG A 127 -8.02 -0.51 1.02
CA ARG A 127 -7.74 0.83 0.49
C ARG A 127 -8.98 1.58 0.03
N PHE A 128 -10.00 0.86 -0.47
CA PHE A 128 -11.29 1.45 -0.83
C PHE A 128 -12.02 2.01 0.38
N LEU A 129 -11.98 1.30 1.53
CA LEU A 129 -12.45 1.85 2.80
C LEU A 129 -11.80 3.21 3.07
N LEU A 130 -10.48 3.31 2.95
CA LEU A 130 -9.77 4.56 3.24
C LEU A 130 -10.13 5.69 2.27
N VAL A 131 -10.08 5.46 0.95
CA VAL A 131 -10.30 6.56 -0.02
C VAL A 131 -11.78 6.91 -0.21
N HIS A 132 -12.70 5.96 -0.08
CA HIS A 132 -14.14 6.19 -0.34
C HIS A 132 -14.97 6.37 0.93
N LEU A 133 -14.62 5.70 2.03
CA LEU A 133 -15.44 5.66 3.25
C LEU A 133 -14.82 6.39 4.45
N ILE A 134 -13.56 6.81 4.36
CA ILE A 134 -12.89 7.60 5.41
C ILE A 134 -12.54 8.98 4.87
N ALA A 135 -11.62 9.04 3.91
CA ALA A 135 -11.04 10.28 3.40
C ALA A 135 -11.95 11.03 2.42
N SER A 136 -12.99 10.42 1.87
CA SER A 136 -13.82 11.08 0.85
C SER A 136 -14.53 12.33 1.41
N PRO A 137 -14.74 13.40 0.60
CA PRO A 137 -15.54 14.56 0.96
C PRO A 137 -16.95 14.23 1.44
N TRP A 138 -17.50 13.10 0.99
CA TRP A 138 -18.84 12.62 1.35
C TRP A 138 -18.86 11.77 2.63
N ALA A 139 -17.68 11.36 3.10
CA ALA A 139 -17.48 10.52 4.27
C ALA A 139 -17.08 11.37 5.50
N PHE A 140 -15.85 11.26 5.98
CA PHE A 140 -15.38 11.91 7.22
C PHE A 140 -14.20 12.86 6.97
N PRO A 141 -14.31 13.83 6.01
CA PRO A 141 -13.18 14.65 5.59
C PRO A 141 -12.61 15.49 6.74
N ALA A 142 -13.44 15.91 7.70
CA ALA A 142 -13.00 16.66 8.88
C ALA A 142 -12.02 15.88 9.78
N SER A 143 -12.09 14.54 9.78
CA SER A 143 -11.14 13.70 10.53
C SER A 143 -9.83 13.43 9.80
N THR A 144 -9.80 13.65 8.48
CA THR A 144 -8.68 13.28 7.61
C THR A 144 -7.89 14.50 7.13
N ARG A 145 -8.56 15.59 6.76
CA ARG A 145 -7.95 16.76 6.10
C ARG A 145 -6.73 17.28 6.85
N HIS A 146 -6.86 17.52 8.15
CA HIS A 146 -5.78 18.05 8.99
C HIS A 146 -5.04 16.97 9.78
N ASN A 147 -5.19 15.70 9.40
CA ASN A 147 -4.50 14.60 10.06
C ASN A 147 -3.20 14.25 9.30
N PRO A 148 -2.02 14.33 9.93
CA PRO A 148 -0.74 14.02 9.27
C PRO A 148 -0.65 12.55 8.80
N ALA A 149 -1.50 11.67 9.33
CA ALA A 149 -1.66 10.30 8.87
C ALA A 149 -2.04 10.22 7.38
N TYR A 150 -2.79 11.20 6.84
CA TYR A 150 -3.15 11.19 5.42
C TYR A 150 -1.92 11.32 4.51
N ALA A 151 -1.05 12.30 4.80
CA ALA A 151 0.15 12.52 4.01
C ALA A 151 1.15 11.35 4.11
N THR A 152 1.32 10.80 5.32
CA THR A 152 2.21 9.66 5.55
C THR A 152 1.69 8.36 4.95
N MET A 153 0.36 8.15 4.94
CA MET A 153 -0.30 7.07 4.20
C MET A 153 -0.03 7.19 2.69
N LEU A 154 -0.26 8.37 2.10
CA LEU A 154 -0.01 8.58 0.67
C LEU A 154 1.45 8.36 0.29
N LEU A 155 2.39 8.78 1.14
CA LEU A 155 3.81 8.52 0.95
C LEU A 155 4.10 7.01 0.95
N ALA A 156 3.62 6.29 1.97
CA ALA A 156 3.83 4.85 2.09
C ALA A 156 3.22 4.08 0.90
N TRP A 157 1.99 4.43 0.52
CA TRP A 157 1.27 3.81 -0.59
C TRP A 157 1.97 4.08 -1.91
N SER A 158 2.20 5.35 -2.24
CA SER A 158 2.73 5.73 -3.55
C SER A 158 4.12 5.18 -3.81
N VAL A 159 5.04 5.19 -2.83
CA VAL A 159 6.35 4.53 -2.98
C VAL A 159 6.17 3.03 -3.22
N THR A 160 5.31 2.37 -2.44
CA THR A 160 5.05 0.93 -2.57
C THR A 160 4.48 0.57 -3.95
N GLU A 161 3.52 1.37 -4.44
CA GLU A 161 2.86 1.14 -5.72
C GLU A 161 3.77 1.42 -6.91
N VAL A 162 4.55 2.51 -6.87
CA VAL A 162 5.56 2.78 -7.91
C VAL A 162 6.51 1.60 -8.04
N ILE A 163 7.02 1.06 -6.93
CA ILE A 163 7.89 -0.12 -6.95
C ILE A 163 7.15 -1.36 -7.49
N ARG A 164 5.92 -1.60 -7.05
CA ARG A 164 5.14 -2.79 -7.43
C ARG A 164 4.82 -2.82 -8.92
N TYR A 165 4.27 -1.73 -9.44
CA TYR A 165 3.90 -1.65 -10.85
C TYR A 165 5.14 -1.62 -11.76
N SER A 166 6.20 -0.89 -11.37
CA SER A 166 7.47 -0.91 -12.12
C SER A 166 8.06 -2.32 -12.19
N TYR A 167 8.03 -3.07 -11.08
CA TYR A 167 8.45 -4.47 -11.07
C TYR A 167 7.67 -5.32 -12.07
N PHE A 168 6.35 -5.14 -12.16
CA PHE A 168 5.53 -5.86 -13.14
C PHE A 168 5.83 -5.43 -14.58
N VAL A 169 6.09 -4.14 -14.83
CA VAL A 169 6.53 -3.65 -16.15
C VAL A 169 7.82 -4.34 -16.59
N PHE A 170 8.86 -4.36 -15.74
CA PHE A 170 10.13 -5.03 -16.07
C PHE A 170 9.97 -6.55 -16.21
N SER A 171 9.10 -7.16 -15.41
CA SER A 171 8.86 -8.60 -15.50
C SER A 171 8.11 -8.98 -16.78
N LEU A 172 7.23 -8.12 -17.30
CA LEU A 172 6.42 -8.38 -18.49
C LEU A 172 7.11 -7.97 -19.79
N SER A 173 8.06 -7.03 -19.74
CA SER A 173 8.77 -6.54 -20.93
C SER A 173 9.78 -7.55 -21.52
N GLY A 174 10.05 -8.66 -20.81
CA GLY A 174 11.02 -9.67 -21.25
C GLY A 174 12.48 -9.28 -21.04
N MET A 175 12.78 -8.06 -20.60
CA MET A 175 14.14 -7.59 -20.28
C MET A 175 14.68 -8.15 -18.96
N GLY A 176 13.83 -8.82 -18.18
CA GLY A 176 14.14 -9.26 -16.82
C GLY A 176 14.08 -8.12 -15.81
N VAL A 177 14.04 -8.48 -14.52
CA VAL A 177 14.00 -7.50 -13.43
C VAL A 177 15.40 -7.31 -12.86
N SER A 178 15.86 -6.07 -12.78
CA SER A 178 17.17 -5.77 -12.19
C SER A 178 17.26 -6.19 -10.72
N LYS A 179 18.50 -6.47 -10.25
CA LYS A 179 18.76 -6.79 -8.84
C LYS A 179 18.29 -5.66 -7.91
N LEU A 180 18.41 -4.40 -8.35
CA LEU A 180 17.96 -3.22 -7.60
C LEU A 180 16.44 -3.22 -7.39
N TRP A 181 15.65 -3.44 -8.44
CA TRP A 181 14.18 -3.45 -8.33
C TRP A 181 13.66 -4.61 -7.48
N THR A 182 14.30 -5.77 -7.58
CA THR A 182 14.03 -6.89 -6.70
C THR A 182 14.37 -6.53 -5.25
N TRP A 183 15.53 -5.92 -5.01
CA TRP A 183 15.93 -5.49 -3.68
C TRP A 183 14.94 -4.48 -3.08
N LEU A 184 14.52 -3.47 -3.84
CA LEU A 184 13.53 -2.49 -3.40
C LEU A 184 12.24 -3.19 -2.96
N ARG A 185 11.67 -4.04 -3.82
CA ARG A 185 10.43 -4.78 -3.54
C ARG A 185 10.48 -5.60 -2.24
N TYR A 186 11.63 -6.18 -1.91
CA TYR A 186 11.77 -7.06 -0.74
C TYR A 186 12.42 -6.40 0.49
N ASN A 187 12.69 -5.09 0.48
CA ASN A 187 13.24 -4.39 1.63
C ASN A 187 12.46 -3.14 2.03
N THR A 188 11.85 -2.41 1.09
CA THR A 188 11.14 -1.16 1.44
C THR A 188 9.93 -1.40 2.34
N PHE A 189 9.29 -2.57 2.25
CA PHE A 189 8.17 -2.95 3.13
C PHE A 189 8.53 -2.92 4.61
N LEU A 190 9.82 -3.06 5.00
CA LEU A 190 10.23 -3.01 6.40
C LEU A 190 9.88 -1.68 7.08
N VAL A 191 9.91 -0.59 6.31
CA VAL A 191 9.59 0.77 6.79
C VAL A 191 8.20 1.18 6.32
N LEU A 192 7.90 0.98 5.04
CA LEU A 192 6.67 1.48 4.43
C LEU A 192 5.42 0.74 4.93
N TYR A 193 5.54 -0.55 5.27
CA TYR A 193 4.38 -1.31 5.73
C TYR A 193 3.93 -0.87 7.12
N PRO A 194 4.80 -0.81 8.16
CA PRO A 194 4.40 -0.25 9.46
C PRO A 194 3.89 1.19 9.34
N LEU A 195 4.54 2.03 8.54
CA LEU A 195 4.10 3.41 8.30
C LEU A 195 2.68 3.46 7.70
N GLY A 196 2.41 2.66 6.68
CA GLY A 196 1.10 2.57 6.04
C GLY A 196 0.02 2.11 7.02
N ILE A 197 0.22 0.96 7.67
CA ILE A 197 -0.76 0.40 8.63
C ILE A 197 -1.04 1.35 9.78
N ALA A 198 -0.02 1.98 10.35
CA ALA A 198 -0.20 2.94 11.44
C ALA A 198 -1.01 4.16 10.98
N SER A 199 -0.71 4.68 9.79
CA SER A 199 -1.41 5.83 9.22
C SER A 199 -2.87 5.53 8.89
N GLU A 200 -3.13 4.38 8.25
CA GLU A 200 -4.48 3.93 7.92
C GLU A 200 -5.32 3.72 9.18
N SER A 201 -4.75 3.04 10.19
CA SER A 201 -5.42 2.80 11.46
C SER A 201 -5.73 4.10 12.20
N TRP A 202 -4.81 5.07 12.16
CA TRP A 202 -5.04 6.39 12.72
C TRP A 202 -6.21 7.11 12.03
N LEU A 203 -6.25 7.11 10.70
CA LEU A 203 -7.36 7.73 9.96
C LEU A 203 -8.71 7.09 10.28
N VAL A 204 -8.78 5.75 10.30
CA VAL A 204 -10.00 5.02 10.66
C VAL A 204 -10.40 5.35 12.10
N TYR A 205 -9.47 5.34 13.04
CA TYR A 205 -9.72 5.70 14.44
C TYR A 205 -10.24 7.13 14.59
N SER A 206 -9.62 8.09 13.91
CA SER A 206 -10.03 9.50 13.94
C SER A 206 -11.42 9.73 13.34
N ALA A 207 -11.90 8.87 12.47
CA ALA A 207 -13.25 8.94 11.91
C ALA A 207 -14.34 8.42 12.87
N ILE A 208 -14.00 7.59 13.86
CA ILE A 208 -14.97 6.93 14.76
C ILE A 208 -15.90 7.91 15.48
N PRO A 209 -15.42 9.02 16.10
CA PRO A 209 -16.30 9.96 16.78
C PRO A 209 -17.33 10.59 15.84
N LEU A 210 -16.92 10.91 14.60
CA LEU A 210 -17.80 11.47 13.57
C LEU A 210 -18.78 10.41 13.04
N ALA A 211 -18.32 9.16 12.91
CA ALA A 211 -19.18 8.04 12.54
C ALA A 211 -20.27 7.80 13.59
N LYS A 212 -19.91 7.85 14.88
CA LYS A 212 -20.85 7.69 16.01
C LYS A 212 -21.96 8.73 15.99
N GLN A 213 -21.62 9.99 15.66
CA GLN A 213 -22.61 11.07 15.54
C GLN A 213 -23.62 10.83 14.42
N ARG A 214 -23.22 10.13 13.34
CA ARG A 214 -24.16 9.75 12.26
C ARG A 214 -25.00 8.53 12.63
N ASN A 215 -24.34 7.49 13.14
CA ASN A 215 -24.98 6.25 13.56
C ASN A 215 -24.03 5.44 14.44
N GLU A 216 -24.51 4.95 15.57
CA GLU A 216 -23.71 4.11 16.48
C GLU A 216 -23.19 2.82 15.82
N SER A 217 -23.98 2.23 14.91
CA SER A 217 -23.56 1.04 14.16
C SER A 217 -22.35 1.30 13.25
N PHE A 218 -22.19 2.51 12.72
CA PHE A 218 -21.01 2.86 11.92
C PHE A 218 -19.75 2.94 12.78
N ALA A 219 -19.85 3.51 13.99
CA ALA A 219 -18.74 3.51 14.93
C ALA A 219 -18.37 2.08 15.33
N LEU A 220 -19.35 1.22 15.61
CA LEU A 220 -19.10 -0.20 15.91
C LEU A 220 -18.42 -0.90 14.73
N ALA A 221 -18.88 -0.68 13.50
CA ALA A 221 -18.27 -1.26 12.30
C ALA A 221 -16.80 -0.83 12.14
N LEU A 222 -16.48 0.46 12.33
CA LEU A 222 -15.10 0.94 12.26
C LEU A 222 -14.21 0.35 13.38
N TRP A 223 -14.76 0.19 14.60
CA TRP A 223 -14.08 -0.53 15.68
C TRP A 223 -13.80 -1.98 15.32
N THR A 224 -14.78 -2.69 14.76
CA THR A 224 -14.61 -4.08 14.31
C THR A 224 -13.55 -4.17 13.20
N ILE A 225 -13.56 -3.23 12.26
CA ILE A 225 -12.54 -3.16 11.21
C ILE A 225 -11.15 -3.02 11.83
N LEU A 226 -10.94 -2.10 12.78
CA LEU A 226 -9.64 -1.95 13.46
C LEU A 226 -9.24 -3.24 14.21
N ALA A 227 -10.19 -3.86 14.91
CA ALA A 227 -9.98 -5.08 15.68
C ALA A 227 -9.54 -6.27 14.81
N VAL A 228 -10.00 -6.35 13.56
CA VAL A 228 -9.58 -7.38 12.60
C VAL A 228 -8.32 -6.95 11.84
N TYR A 229 -8.24 -5.68 11.45
CA TYR A 229 -7.22 -5.16 10.56
C TYR A 229 -5.83 -5.15 11.22
N VAL A 230 -5.74 -4.69 12.46
CA VAL A 230 -4.45 -4.57 13.17
C VAL A 230 -3.80 -5.96 13.36
N PRO A 231 -4.48 -6.99 13.91
CA PRO A 231 -3.90 -8.34 14.00
C PRO A 231 -3.63 -8.97 12.63
N GLY A 232 -4.53 -8.78 11.66
CA GLY A 232 -4.35 -9.29 10.30
C GLY A 232 -3.10 -8.71 9.63
N SER A 233 -2.80 -7.44 9.86
CA SER A 233 -1.62 -6.77 9.33
C SER A 233 -0.31 -7.36 9.88
N TYR A 234 -0.27 -7.74 11.15
CA TYR A 234 0.88 -8.38 11.77
C TYR A 234 1.17 -9.76 11.15
N ILE A 235 0.13 -10.54 10.87
CA ILE A 235 0.25 -11.85 10.23
C ILE A 235 0.83 -11.68 8.81
N LEU A 236 0.29 -10.74 8.03
CA LEU A 236 0.78 -10.43 6.69
C LEU A 236 2.25 -9.96 6.69
N PHE A 237 2.63 -9.10 7.64
CA PHE A 237 4.01 -8.66 7.80
C PHE A 237 4.95 -9.84 8.06
N SER A 238 4.54 -10.78 8.92
CA SER A 238 5.31 -11.99 9.23
C SER A 238 5.50 -12.88 7.98
N HIS A 239 4.48 -12.99 7.13
CA HIS A 239 4.60 -13.68 5.85
C HIS A 239 5.60 -13.00 4.91
N MET A 240 5.59 -11.67 4.80
CA MET A 240 6.55 -10.92 3.97
C MET A 240 7.99 -11.09 4.47
N LEU A 241 8.21 -11.12 5.79
CA LEU A 241 9.52 -11.44 6.38
C LEU A 241 9.99 -12.84 5.99
N ALA A 242 9.09 -13.83 6.00
CA ALA A 242 9.42 -15.19 5.56
C ALA A 242 9.78 -15.24 4.06
N GLN A 243 9.02 -14.54 3.22
CA GLN A 243 9.31 -14.42 1.78
C GLN A 243 10.67 -13.77 1.51
N ARG A 244 10.99 -12.68 2.21
CA ARG A 244 12.30 -12.01 2.13
C ARG A 244 13.45 -12.97 2.46
N ARG A 245 13.32 -13.75 3.55
CA ARG A 245 14.33 -14.74 3.94
C ARG A 245 14.51 -15.82 2.86
N LYS A 246 13.43 -16.27 2.23
CA LYS A 246 13.49 -17.27 1.14
C LYS A 246 14.29 -16.76 -0.06
N ILE A 247 14.05 -15.51 -0.47
CA ILE A 247 14.73 -14.90 -1.63
C ILE A 247 16.19 -14.60 -1.33
N SER A 248 16.50 -14.10 -0.14
CA SER A 248 17.88 -13.89 0.29
C SER A 248 18.68 -15.20 0.28
N ARG A 249 18.08 -16.31 0.70
CA ARG A 249 18.72 -17.65 0.65
C ARG A 249 18.92 -18.14 -0.79
N ALA A 250 17.96 -17.89 -1.69
CA ALA A 250 18.09 -18.26 -3.09
C ALA A 250 19.23 -17.49 -3.79
N SER A 251 19.35 -16.19 -3.53
CA SER A 251 20.42 -15.35 -4.09
C SER A 251 21.82 -15.69 -3.58
N LYS A 252 21.96 -16.35 -2.42
CA LYS A 252 23.25 -16.83 -1.91
C LYS A 252 23.69 -18.17 -2.51
N ARG A 253 22.80 -18.84 -3.25
CA ARG A 253 23.03 -20.15 -3.87
C ARG A 253 23.29 -20.07 -5.39
N SER A 254 23.16 -18.87 -5.97
CA SER A 254 23.41 -18.55 -7.39
C SER A 254 24.70 -17.76 -7.54
#